data_AF-A0A7R9XCR2-F1
#
_entry.id   AF-A0A7R9XCR2-F1
#
_cell.length_a   1.000
_cell.length_b   1.000
_cell.length_c   1.000
_cell.angle_alpha   90.00
_cell.angle_beta   90.00
_cell.angle_gamma   90.00
#
_symmetry.space_group_name_H-M   'P 1'
#
loop_
_entity.id
_entity.type
_entity.pdbx_description
1 polymer ?
#
loop_
_entity_poly.entity_id
_entity_poly.type
_entity_poly.pdbx_seq_one_letter_code
_entity_poly.pdbx_strand_id
1 'polypeptide(L)'
;NNVYRWYEMFSEGRQNVYDQKHAGRPSTSTPDRNIIEVTQTVLASRRIADREVDEDLNISIGPFHLIFTNDLGMRRGAVKLL
;
A
#
# COMPACT_ATOMS: atom_id res chain seq x y z
N ASN A 1 17.03 -13.13 22.88
CA ASN A 1 16.54 -12.49 24.12
C ASN A 1 16.52 -10.98 23.89
N ASN A 2 15.35 -10.34 23.89
CA ASN A 2 15.24 -8.90 23.59
C ASN A 2 15.99 -8.01 24.59
N VAL A 3 16.24 -8.49 25.82
CA VAL A 3 16.92 -7.74 26.88
C VAL A 3 18.37 -7.39 26.52
N TYR A 4 19.13 -8.36 25.99
CA TYR A 4 20.55 -8.14 25.63
C TYR A 4 20.71 -7.16 24.47
N ARG A 5 19.81 -7.23 23.48
CA ARG A 5 19.79 -6.30 22.34
C ARG A 5 19.54 -4.86 22.78
N TRP A 6 18.62 -4.65 23.73
CA TRP A 6 18.39 -3.31 24.30
C TRP A 6 19.60 -2.83 25.09
N TYR A 7 20.23 -3.70 25.89
CA TYR A 7 21.45 -3.38 26.63
C TYR A 7 22.58 -2.88 25.72
N GLU A 8 22.82 -3.57 24.60
CA GLU A 8 23.84 -3.17 23.62
C GLU A 8 23.51 -1.80 22.99
N MET A 9 22.28 -1.60 22.51
CA MET A 9 21.86 -0.33 21.92
C MET A 9 21.98 0.86 22.88
N PHE A 10 21.64 0.68 24.16
CA PHE A 10 21.82 1.72 25.18
C PHE A 10 23.30 1.96 25.50
N SER A 11 24.12 0.90 25.51
CA SER A 11 25.57 1.01 25.71
C SER A 11 26.27 1.74 24.56
N GLU A 12 25.72 1.64 23.34
CA GLU A 12 26.17 2.38 22.15
C GLU A 12 25.63 3.83 22.08
N GLY A 13 24.91 4.29 23.11
CA GLY A 13 24.49 5.69 23.23
C GLY A 13 23.09 5.99 22.71
N ARG A 14 22.26 5.00 22.38
CA ARG A 14 20.82 5.23 22.17
C ARG A 14 20.21 5.77 23.46
N GLN A 15 19.45 6.85 23.40
CA GLN A 15 18.84 7.49 24.59
C GLN A 15 17.32 7.33 24.68
N ASN A 16 16.66 6.80 23.65
CA ASN A 16 15.21 6.66 23.61
C ASN A 16 14.77 5.20 23.44
N VAL A 17 13.59 4.92 23.98
CA VAL A 17 12.92 3.62 23.93
C VAL A 17 11.97 3.46 22.74
N TYR A 18 11.79 4.53 21.94
CA TYR A 18 10.87 4.50 20.81
C TYR A 18 11.47 3.75 19.63
N ASP A 19 10.65 3.01 18.90
CA ASP A 19 11.09 2.33 17.69
C ASP A 19 11.66 3.32 16.68
N GLN A 20 12.83 2.97 16.13
CA GLN A 20 13.39 3.72 15.02
C GLN A 20 12.44 3.59 13.82
N LYS A 21 12.41 4.61 12.96
CA LYS A 21 11.65 4.53 11.70
C LYS A 21 12.05 3.26 10.96
N HIS A 22 11.12 2.31 10.88
CA HIS A 22 11.28 1.17 10.00
C HIS A 22 11.11 1.67 8.57
N ALA A 23 12.03 1.25 7.69
CA ALA A 23 11.77 1.31 6.27
C ALA A 23 10.51 0.45 6.03
N GLY A 24 9.37 1.11 5.80
CA GLY A 24 8.16 0.42 5.40
C GLY A 24 8.45 -0.40 4.14
N ARG A 25 7.72 -1.49 3.95
CA ARG A 25 7.86 -2.31 2.75
C ARG A 25 7.70 -1.42 1.51
N PRO A 26 8.72 -1.28 0.65
CA PRO A 26 8.51 -0.61 -0.62
C PRO A 26 7.46 -1.41 -1.40
N SER A 27 6.43 -0.73 -1.88
CA SER A 27 5.37 -1.37 -2.68
C SER A 27 5.97 -1.71 -4.04
N THR A 28 6.54 -2.90 -4.17
CA THR A 28 7.26 -3.35 -5.37
C THR A 28 6.34 -3.97 -6.44
N SER A 29 5.02 -3.73 -6.41
CA SER A 29 4.10 -4.58 -7.16
C SER A 29 3.39 -3.96 -8.36
N THR A 30 3.56 -2.68 -8.66
CA THR A 30 2.78 -2.05 -9.75
C THR A 30 3.65 -1.23 -10.68
N PRO A 31 3.83 -1.65 -11.96
CA PRO A 31 4.49 -0.82 -12.95
C PRO A 31 3.67 0.45 -13.20
N ASP A 32 4.34 1.56 -13.51
CA ASP A 32 3.72 2.88 -13.69
C ASP A 32 2.53 2.86 -14.68
N ARG A 33 2.59 1.98 -15.69
CA ARG A 33 1.49 1.74 -16.63
C ARG A 33 0.19 1.32 -15.93
N ASN A 34 0.27 0.39 -14.99
CA ASN A 34 -0.89 -0.12 -14.25
C ASN A 34 -1.48 0.99 -13.36
N ILE A 35 -0.62 1.88 -12.83
CA ILE A 35 -1.08 3.05 -12.07
C ILE A 35 -1.86 4.01 -12.99
N ILE A 36 -1.34 4.30 -14.18
CA ILE A 36 -1.99 5.19 -15.15
C ILE A 36 -3.34 4.63 -15.60
N GLU A 37 -3.39 3.35 -15.99
CA GLU A 37 -4.64 2.73 -16.44
C GLU A 37 -5.69 2.69 -15.31
N VAL A 38 -5.31 2.26 -14.10
CA VAL A 38 -6.22 2.27 -12.93
C VAL A 38 -6.70 3.68 -12.63
N THR A 39 -5.81 4.68 -12.68
CA THR A 39 -6.16 6.08 -12.43
C THR A 39 -7.17 6.59 -13.45
N GLN A 40 -6.99 6.29 -14.74
CA GLN A 40 -7.91 6.71 -15.79
C GLN A 40 -9.30 6.06 -15.63
N THR A 41 -9.36 4.76 -15.34
CA THR A 41 -10.62 4.06 -15.11
C THR A 41 -11.36 4.61 -13.90
N VAL A 42 -10.65 4.90 -12.80
CA VAL A 42 -11.21 5.52 -11.58
C VAL A 42 -11.70 6.94 -11.82
N LEU A 43 -11.01 7.73 -12.65
CA LEU A 43 -11.47 9.07 -13.00
C LEU A 43 -12.69 9.04 -13.94
N ALA A 44 -12.77 8.06 -14.83
CA ALA A 44 -13.90 7.89 -15.75
C ALA A 44 -15.17 7.40 -15.04
N SER A 45 -15.03 6.57 -14.00
CA SER A 45 -16.18 5.98 -13.29
C SER A 45 -16.16 6.30 -11.78
N ARG A 46 -17.22 6.96 -11.30
CA ARG A 46 -17.37 7.33 -9.88
C ARG A 46 -17.53 6.13 -8.94
N ARG A 47 -17.84 4.94 -9.47
CA ARG A 47 -17.98 3.68 -8.73
C ARG A 47 -17.43 2.55 -9.58
N ILE A 48 -16.32 1.97 -9.15
CA ILE A 48 -15.76 0.75 -9.75
C ILE A 48 -16.08 -0.43 -8.82
N ALA A 49 -16.41 -1.58 -9.40
CA ALA A 49 -16.50 -2.87 -8.72
C ALA A 49 -15.25 -3.71 -8.99
N ASP A 50 -14.81 -4.54 -8.04
CA ASP A 50 -13.61 -5.38 -8.18
C ASP A 50 -13.60 -6.25 -9.45
N ARG A 51 -14.79 -6.64 -9.92
CA ARG A 51 -14.98 -7.46 -11.13
C ARG A 51 -14.64 -6.71 -12.43
N GLU A 52 -15.03 -5.44 -12.49
CA GLU A 52 -14.75 -4.55 -13.63
C GLU A 52 -13.24 -4.29 -13.74
N VAL A 53 -12.51 -4.32 -12.62
CA VAL A 53 -11.06 -4.17 -12.59
C VAL A 53 -10.34 -5.38 -13.20
N ASP A 54 -10.71 -6.59 -12.82
CA ASP A 54 -10.03 -7.79 -13.32
C ASP A 54 -10.30 -7.97 -14.83
N GLU A 55 -11.53 -7.71 -15.26
CA GLU A 55 -11.95 -7.84 -16.67
C GLU A 55 -11.37 -6.72 -17.56
N ASP A 56 -11.39 -5.44 -17.13
CA ASP A 56 -10.98 -4.32 -17.98
C ASP A 56 -9.49 -3.97 -17.87
N LEU A 57 -8.90 -4.13 -16.68
CA LEU A 57 -7.50 -3.75 -16.43
C LEU A 57 -6.55 -4.95 -16.49
N ASN A 58 -7.04 -6.19 -16.40
CA ASN A 58 -6.21 -7.40 -16.33
C ASN A 58 -5.14 -7.30 -15.22
N ILE A 59 -5.51 -6.63 -14.11
CA ILE A 59 -4.70 -6.47 -12.90
C ILE A 59 -5.39 -7.22 -11.79
N SER A 60 -4.63 -8.02 -11.05
CA SER A 60 -5.17 -8.68 -9.86
C SER A 60 -5.66 -7.67 -8.80
N ILE A 61 -6.67 -8.07 -8.04
CA ILE A 61 -7.34 -7.22 -7.03
C ILE A 61 -6.36 -6.67 -5.96
N GLY A 62 -5.31 -7.44 -5.61
CA GLY A 62 -4.34 -7.04 -4.58
C GLY A 62 -3.57 -5.76 -4.94
N PRO A 63 -2.82 -5.73 -6.05
CA PRO A 63 -2.16 -4.53 -6.57
C PRO A 63 -3.14 -3.38 -6.88
N PHE A 64 -4.34 -3.67 -7.38
CA PHE A 64 -5.36 -2.63 -7.59
C PHE A 64 -5.71 -1.91 -6.29
N HIS A 65 -5.99 -2.62 -5.21
CA HIS A 65 -6.28 -2.00 -3.92
C HIS A 65 -5.10 -1.19 -3.39
N LEU A 66 -3.87 -1.65 -3.59
CA LEU A 66 -2.68 -0.90 -3.19
C LEU A 66 -2.59 0.43 -3.93
N ILE A 67 -2.81 0.45 -5.25
CA ILE A 67 -2.85 1.70 -6.03
C ILE A 67 -4.00 2.58 -5.55
N PHE A 68 -5.18 1.99 -5.41
CA PHE A 68 -6.39 2.70 -5.03
C PHE A 68 -6.28 3.38 -3.65
N THR A 69 -5.63 2.74 -2.68
CA THR A 69 -5.44 3.32 -1.35
C THR A 69 -4.19 4.19 -1.22
N ASN A 70 -3.06 3.76 -1.80
CA ASN A 70 -1.77 4.44 -1.58
C ASN A 70 -1.52 5.57 -2.57
N ASP A 71 -1.86 5.37 -3.84
CA ASP A 71 -1.59 6.34 -4.90
C ASP A 71 -2.78 7.28 -5.12
N LEU A 72 -4.02 6.77 -5.02
CA LEU A 72 -5.24 7.57 -5.21
C LEU A 72 -5.85 8.11 -3.90
N GLY A 73 -5.36 7.66 -2.73
CA GLY A 73 -5.84 8.12 -1.43
C GLY A 73 -7.30 7.79 -1.13
N MET A 74 -7.90 6.83 -1.85
CA MET A 74 -9.31 6.49 -1.74
C MET A 74 -9.57 5.49 -0.61
N ARG A 75 -10.68 5.66 0.12
CA ARG A 75 -11.05 4.75 1.21
C ARG A 75 -11.62 3.45 0.63
N ARG A 76 -11.26 2.33 1.27
CA ARG A 76 -11.67 0.96 0.91
C ARG A 76 -13.20 0.76 0.73
N GLY A 77 -14.04 1.62 1.32
CA GLY A 77 -15.51 1.58 1.17
C GLY A 77 -16.08 2.30 -0.05
N ALA A 78 -15.25 2.92 -0.90
CA ALA A 78 -15.68 3.53 -2.16
C ALA A 78 -15.85 2.48 -3.27
N VAL A 79 -15.16 1.35 -3.16
CA VAL A 79 -15.30 0.19 -4.05
C VAL A 79 -16.36 -0.72 -3.46
N LYS A 80 -17.38 -1.05 -4.26
CA LYS A 80 -18.49 -1.88 -3.81
C LYS A 80 -18.27 -3.30 -4.33
N LEU A 81 -18.05 -4.24 -3.41
CA LEU A 81 -18.10 -5.67 -3.69
C LEU A 81 -19.53 -6.00 -4.13
N LEU A 82 -19.73 -6.34 -5.41
CA LEU A 82 -20.98 -6.89 -5.94
C LEU A 82 -20.76 -8.36 -6.31
#